data_AF-A0A2T4AD45-F1
#
_entry.id   AF-A0A2T4AD45-F1
#
_cell.length_a   1.000
_cell.length_b   1.000
_cell.length_c   1.000
_cell.angle_alpha   90.00
_cell.angle_beta   90.00
_cell.angle_gamma   90.00
#
_symmetry.space_group_name_H-M   'P 1'
#
loop_
_entity.id
_entity.type
_entity.pdbx_description
1 polymer ?
#
loop_
_entity_poly.entity_id
_entity_poly.type
_entity_poly.pdbx_seq_one_letter_code
_entity_poly.pdbx_strand_id
1 'polypeptide(L)'
;MHCQKCRQPLKLDSSLDDLNPAAYDLLVSATSSSQTATKASTPRPSVLQAQEQSRKSLYDKVSQNATAPTFKRYRGGQPRDATMSFIYLTESQVGHPLSPQQQQKERAIIPPRRRGSSTNGAPEDEPQANKGDDLDKINRLFEILSARSDIDHPVCVDCTELLVEGLQKKLDSASKERDAYVQYLKDVQSNRPSEEDVKAWKEALKKAEKDKAAAMEELKRLEAEKDTLDEEIWALEEESRQLDKEEENFWRERNAFATKMADFQAERDSINAKYNNDSQLLEKLQRSNVYNDTFCISHDGSFATINGLRLGRLSNKPVDWPEVNAAWGHALLLLVTVADKLGYRFQGYEPVPLGSTSKIIRYELPNPASSRLGGRAMHAPPKKQVLELYSSGDMPLGLTFMHRKFDTAMVGFLELVRQLGVFVQQQTESTGVPLTLPYKIEGDKIGDTSIKLGIAQDDGWTKACKLTLTCCKFLLAHASNVTSNARNGT
;
A
#
# COMPACT_ATOMS: atom_id res chain seq x y z
N MET A 1 6.14 100.61 51.60
CA MET A 1 6.03 99.82 50.34
C MET A 1 6.07 98.33 50.64
N HIS A 2 5.61 97.48 49.73
CA HIS A 2 5.75 96.01 49.80
C HIS A 2 6.27 95.48 48.47
N CYS A 3 7.08 94.41 48.49
CA CYS A 3 7.54 93.75 47.26
C CYS A 3 6.36 93.07 46.57
N GLN A 4 6.10 93.34 45.30
CA GLN A 4 4.94 92.75 44.60
C GLN A 4 5.05 91.21 44.48
N LYS A 5 6.29 90.70 44.41
CA LYS A 5 6.64 89.29 44.15
C LYS A 5 6.65 88.39 45.41
N CYS A 6 7.11 88.89 46.57
CA CYS A 6 7.14 88.13 47.83
C CYS A 6 6.31 88.73 48.97
N ARG A 7 5.68 89.90 48.76
CA ARG A 7 4.86 90.66 49.73
C ARG A 7 5.54 91.08 51.04
N GLN A 8 6.85 90.85 51.20
CA GLN A 8 7.64 91.38 52.31
C GLN A 8 7.64 92.93 52.32
N PRO A 9 7.71 93.57 53.50
CA PRO A 9 7.77 95.01 53.62
C PRO A 9 9.09 95.55 53.06
N LEU A 10 9.00 96.56 52.21
CA LEU A 10 10.15 97.25 51.62
C LEU A 10 10.42 98.56 52.35
N LYS A 11 11.66 98.73 52.78
CA LYS A 11 12.28 100.06 52.90
C LYS A 11 12.75 100.47 51.51
N LEU A 12 12.54 101.74 51.16
CA LEU A 12 13.21 102.35 50.01
C LEU A 12 14.65 102.67 50.41
N ASP A 13 15.54 102.75 49.42
CA ASP A 13 16.89 103.26 49.66
C ASP A 13 16.85 104.79 49.76
N SER A 14 17.66 105.37 50.64
CA SER A 14 17.72 106.82 50.88
C SER A 14 18.13 107.66 49.66
N SER A 15 18.67 107.04 48.61
CA SER A 15 18.88 107.69 47.30
C SER A 15 17.59 108.04 46.54
N LEU A 16 16.43 107.52 46.97
CA LEU A 16 15.12 107.83 46.38
C LEU A 16 14.33 108.91 47.14
N ASP A 17 14.73 109.27 48.37
CA ASP A 17 13.99 110.24 49.20
C ASP A 17 14.15 111.70 48.70
N ASP A 18 15.24 112.04 48.01
CA ASP A 18 15.55 113.39 47.47
C ASP A 18 15.69 113.40 45.92
N LEU A 19 14.68 112.89 45.21
CA LEU A 19 14.68 112.83 43.74
C LEU A 19 14.47 114.19 43.05
N ASN A 20 15.56 114.87 42.71
CA ASN A 20 15.54 116.03 41.81
C ASN A 20 14.83 115.68 40.48
N PRO A 21 13.89 116.50 39.96
CA PRO A 21 13.13 116.20 38.74
C PRO A 21 13.98 115.86 37.51
N ALA A 22 15.19 116.43 37.38
CA ALA A 22 16.10 116.05 36.29
C ALA A 22 16.59 114.60 36.38
N ALA A 23 16.78 114.07 37.59
CA ALA A 23 17.13 112.66 37.81
C ALA A 23 15.92 111.74 37.57
N TYR A 24 14.71 112.19 37.91
CA TYR A 24 13.47 111.45 37.63
C TYR A 24 13.25 111.25 36.11
N ASP A 25 13.37 112.32 35.31
CA ASP A 25 13.26 112.21 33.84
C ASP A 25 14.40 111.37 33.23
N LEU A 26 15.60 111.39 33.82
CA LEU A 26 16.70 110.51 33.40
C LEU A 26 16.40 109.03 33.68
N LEU A 27 15.71 108.68 34.78
CA LEU A 27 15.27 107.30 35.05
C LEU A 27 14.14 106.86 34.11
N VAL A 28 13.14 107.72 33.88
CA VAL A 28 12.02 107.45 32.95
C VAL A 28 12.49 107.36 31.49
N SER A 29 13.52 108.11 31.09
CA SER A 29 14.13 108.00 29.76
C SER A 29 15.10 106.81 29.65
N ALA A 30 15.94 106.53 30.65
CA ALA A 30 16.86 105.39 30.63
C ALA A 30 16.15 104.02 30.52
N THR A 31 14.99 103.86 31.15
CA THR A 31 14.13 102.66 30.98
C THR A 31 13.56 102.49 29.57
N SER A 32 13.65 103.50 28.72
CA SER A 32 13.30 103.42 27.29
C SER A 32 14.46 102.88 26.44
N SER A 33 15.71 103.02 26.90
CA SER A 33 16.92 102.74 26.12
C SER A 33 17.21 101.24 25.93
N SER A 34 16.71 100.38 26.83
CA SER A 34 17.01 98.94 26.82
C SER A 34 16.36 98.14 25.68
N GLN A 35 15.49 98.75 24.85
CA GLN A 35 14.79 98.05 23.75
C GLN A 35 15.11 98.55 22.32
N THR A 36 16.13 99.39 22.11
CA THR A 36 16.66 99.66 20.74
C THR A 36 18.18 99.77 20.70
N ALA A 37 18.87 98.64 20.87
CA ALA A 37 20.29 98.49 20.58
C ALA A 37 20.57 97.63 19.32
N THR A 38 19.68 97.69 18.34
CA THR A 38 19.90 97.12 17.00
C THR A 38 20.99 97.91 16.27
N LYS A 39 22.26 97.60 16.57
CA LYS A 39 23.40 97.99 15.72
C LYS A 39 23.07 97.60 14.29
N ALA A 40 23.26 98.53 13.35
CA ALA A 40 22.95 98.31 11.94
C ALA A 40 23.70 97.07 11.43
N SER A 41 22.97 95.98 11.16
CA SER A 41 23.54 94.81 10.52
C SER A 41 23.87 95.15 9.08
N THR A 42 25.10 94.88 8.66
CA THR A 42 25.56 94.94 7.27
C THR A 42 24.61 94.16 6.34
N PRO A 43 24.52 94.54 5.04
CA PRO A 43 23.54 93.96 4.12
C PRO A 43 23.64 92.43 4.07
N ARG A 44 22.59 91.78 4.55
CA ARG A 44 22.48 90.33 4.68
C ARG A 44 22.38 89.71 3.27
N PRO A 45 23.16 88.67 2.91
CA PRO A 45 23.18 88.14 1.56
C PRO A 45 21.81 87.56 1.15
N SER A 46 21.37 87.91 -0.06
CA SER A 46 20.05 87.62 -0.63
C SER A 46 19.67 86.14 -0.66
N VAL A 47 20.67 85.24 -0.62
CA VAL A 47 20.50 83.78 -0.57
C VAL A 47 19.60 83.34 0.61
N LEU A 48 19.74 83.96 1.78
CA LEU A 48 18.93 83.63 2.95
C LEU A 48 17.45 83.98 2.73
N GLN A 49 17.17 85.12 2.10
CA GLN A 49 15.80 85.58 1.82
C GLN A 49 15.13 84.66 0.78
N ALA A 50 15.88 84.19 -0.22
CA ALA A 50 15.41 83.20 -1.19
C ALA A 50 15.14 81.82 -0.53
N GLN A 51 15.99 81.37 0.40
CA GLN A 51 15.75 80.15 1.18
C GLN A 51 14.51 80.27 2.09
N GLU A 52 14.27 81.45 2.66
CA GLU A 52 13.12 81.70 3.54
C GLU A 52 11.79 81.73 2.75
N GLN A 53 11.79 82.32 1.55
CA GLN A 53 10.67 82.26 0.59
C GLN A 53 10.44 80.82 0.07
N SER A 54 11.51 80.10 -0.26
CA SER A 54 11.46 78.68 -0.64
C SER A 54 10.81 77.84 0.47
N ARG A 55 11.28 77.97 1.71
CA ARG A 55 10.75 77.23 2.86
C ARG A 55 9.28 77.58 3.15
N LYS A 56 8.86 78.83 2.95
CA LYS A 56 7.46 79.26 3.07
C LYS A 56 6.58 78.65 1.97
N SER A 57 6.96 78.79 0.70
CA SER A 57 6.19 78.23 -0.42
C SER A 57 6.11 76.68 -0.40
N LEU A 58 7.11 76.00 0.15
CA LEU A 58 7.08 74.55 0.40
C LEU A 58 6.11 74.21 1.54
N TYR A 59 6.12 74.97 2.63
CA TYR A 59 5.13 74.84 3.72
C TYR A 59 3.70 75.05 3.22
N ASP A 60 3.47 76.10 2.42
CA ASP A 60 2.17 76.41 1.84
C ASP A 60 1.68 75.26 0.91
N LYS A 61 2.54 74.77 -0.01
CA LYS A 61 2.23 73.59 -0.86
C LYS A 61 1.91 72.33 -0.06
N VAL A 62 2.68 72.03 0.99
CA VAL A 62 2.44 70.84 1.83
C VAL A 62 1.15 71.01 2.65
N SER A 63 0.83 72.23 3.11
CA SER A 63 -0.44 72.50 3.82
C SER A 63 -1.68 72.32 2.94
N GLN A 64 -1.58 72.59 1.63
CA GLN A 64 -2.70 72.40 0.69
C GLN A 64 -2.96 70.92 0.39
N ASN A 65 -1.91 70.09 0.41
CA ASN A 65 -2.00 68.64 0.23
C ASN A 65 -2.04 67.85 1.57
N ALA A 66 -2.20 68.54 2.70
CA ALA A 66 -2.28 67.90 4.01
C ALA A 66 -3.64 67.19 4.17
N THR A 67 -3.61 65.86 4.27
CA THR A 67 -4.79 65.09 4.67
C THR A 67 -5.26 65.51 6.06
N ALA A 68 -6.58 65.45 6.29
CA ALA A 68 -7.17 65.86 7.57
C ALA A 68 -6.55 65.07 8.73
N PRO A 69 -6.11 65.73 9.83
CA PRO A 69 -5.29 65.08 10.84
C PRO A 69 -6.07 63.98 11.58
N THR A 70 -5.61 62.74 11.44
CA THR A 70 -6.23 61.52 12.02
C THR A 70 -6.31 61.56 13.54
N PHE A 71 -5.53 62.43 14.19
CA PHE A 71 -5.62 62.73 15.62
C PHE A 71 -5.80 64.23 15.85
N LYS A 72 -6.97 64.63 16.37
CA LYS A 72 -7.16 65.97 16.93
C LYS A 72 -6.38 66.11 18.24
N ARG A 73 -5.51 67.11 18.35
CA ARG A 73 -4.89 67.48 19.64
C ARG A 73 -5.96 67.99 20.61
N TYR A 74 -6.39 67.13 21.53
CA TYR A 74 -7.10 67.56 22.73
C TYR A 74 -6.13 68.35 23.62
N ARG A 75 -6.52 69.56 24.06
CA ARG A 75 -5.81 70.27 25.14
C ARG A 75 -6.38 69.78 26.47
N GLY A 76 -5.63 68.96 27.22
CA GLY A 76 -6.07 68.56 28.57
C GLY A 76 -5.23 67.48 29.26
N GLY A 77 -4.23 67.90 30.03
CA GLY A 77 -3.85 67.31 31.34
C GLY A 77 -3.35 65.86 31.48
N GLN A 78 -2.10 65.74 31.97
CA GLN A 78 -1.62 64.68 32.89
C GLN A 78 -1.44 63.25 32.28
N PRO A 79 -0.64 62.34 32.88
CA PRO A 79 0.55 61.90 32.14
C PRO A 79 0.81 60.37 32.08
N ARG A 80 1.69 59.99 31.14
CA ARG A 80 2.31 58.65 30.95
C ARG A 80 1.31 57.55 30.52
N ASP A 81 1.73 56.45 29.89
CA ASP A 81 3.11 55.94 29.71
C ASP A 81 3.55 55.74 28.24
N ALA A 82 4.85 55.49 28.04
CA ALA A 82 5.48 55.34 26.73
C ALA A 82 6.03 53.92 26.50
N THR A 83 5.16 52.97 26.15
CA THR A 83 5.54 51.58 25.85
C THR A 83 5.81 51.37 24.37
N MET A 84 7.10 51.37 24.03
CA MET A 84 7.76 50.89 22.80
C MET A 84 6.91 50.27 21.68
N SER A 85 7.09 50.79 20.47
CA SER A 85 6.75 50.09 19.23
C SER A 85 7.56 48.80 19.08
N PHE A 86 6.89 47.66 18.94
CA PHE A 86 7.53 46.38 18.59
C PHE A 86 7.25 46.03 17.13
N ILE A 87 8.27 45.59 16.40
CA ILE A 87 8.15 45.13 15.00
C ILE A 87 8.08 43.61 15.02
N TYR A 88 6.96 43.05 14.55
CA TYR A 88 6.90 41.65 14.13
C TYR A 88 6.97 41.59 12.60
N LEU A 89 7.99 40.89 12.09
CA LEU A 89 8.06 40.44 10.70
C LEU A 89 7.68 38.96 10.67
N THR A 90 7.01 38.55 9.58
CA THR A 90 6.75 37.15 9.15
C THR A 90 6.07 36.25 10.22
N GLU A 91 4.94 35.61 9.93
CA GLU A 91 4.76 34.72 8.78
C GLU A 91 3.27 34.36 8.55
N SER A 92 3.00 33.68 7.44
CA SER A 92 1.96 32.64 7.26
C SER A 92 0.46 32.93 7.46
N GLN A 93 -0.28 32.64 6.39
CA GLN A 93 -1.65 32.07 6.33
C GLN A 93 -2.90 32.91 6.75
N VAL A 94 -3.78 32.99 5.74
CA VAL A 94 -5.19 33.43 5.71
C VAL A 94 -6.09 32.89 6.84
N GLY A 95 -7.07 33.69 7.29
CA GLY A 95 -8.20 33.19 8.09
C GLY A 95 -9.01 34.22 8.89
N HIS A 96 -10.23 34.51 8.44
CA HIS A 96 -11.30 35.21 9.19
C HIS A 96 -12.59 34.33 9.11
N PRO A 97 -13.67 34.57 9.89
CA PRO A 97 -13.90 35.60 10.92
C PRO A 97 -14.51 35.08 12.26
N LEU A 98 -14.72 35.96 13.25
CA LEU A 98 -16.02 36.29 13.91
C LEU A 98 -15.88 36.87 15.34
N SER A 99 -16.86 37.66 15.75
CA SER A 99 -17.04 38.30 17.09
C SER A 99 -18.17 37.57 17.88
N PRO A 100 -18.69 37.99 19.08
CA PRO A 100 -18.73 39.31 19.75
C PRO A 100 -18.28 39.21 21.26
N GLN A 101 -18.65 40.02 22.27
CA GLN A 101 -19.77 40.96 22.52
C GLN A 101 -19.53 41.86 23.77
N GLN A 102 -19.97 43.13 23.75
CA GLN A 102 -20.67 43.96 24.80
C GLN A 102 -20.24 43.91 26.31
N GLN A 103 -20.44 44.88 27.23
CA GLN A 103 -20.97 46.27 27.37
C GLN A 103 -20.62 46.73 28.84
N GLN A 104 -21.00 47.84 29.52
CA GLN A 104 -21.81 49.08 29.34
C GLN A 104 -21.40 50.13 30.42
N LYS A 105 -21.79 51.43 30.27
CA LYS A 105 -22.02 52.45 31.36
C LYS A 105 -20.80 52.90 32.21
N GLU A 106 -20.80 53.97 33.02
CA GLU A 106 -21.40 55.35 33.11
C GLU A 106 -20.53 56.13 34.16
N ARG A 107 -20.56 57.46 34.43
CA ARG A 107 -21.42 58.62 34.07
C ARG A 107 -20.57 59.92 34.04
N ALA A 108 -21.18 61.10 34.28
CA ALA A 108 -20.52 62.41 34.44
C ALA A 108 -21.21 63.25 35.55
N ILE A 109 -20.57 64.34 36.04
CA ILE A 109 -21.18 65.53 36.71
C ILE A 109 -20.15 66.67 36.93
N ILE A 110 -20.61 67.93 36.86
CA ILE A 110 -19.98 69.21 37.30
C ILE A 110 -21.14 70.08 37.86
N PRO A 111 -21.00 71.00 38.85
CA PRO A 111 -21.15 72.47 38.60
C PRO A 111 -20.40 73.38 39.68
N PRO A 112 -20.70 74.69 39.98
CA PRO A 112 -19.64 75.75 39.91
C PRO A 112 -19.73 76.99 40.90
N ARG A 113 -18.97 78.08 40.59
CA ARG A 113 -19.40 79.53 40.58
C ARG A 113 -19.44 80.39 41.88
N ARG A 114 -18.93 81.66 41.84
CA ARG A 114 -19.62 82.96 42.21
C ARG A 114 -18.73 84.25 42.14
N ARG A 115 -19.32 85.44 42.45
CA ARG A 115 -18.81 86.85 42.38
C ARG A 115 -19.27 87.70 43.61
N GLY A 116 -18.59 88.82 43.93
CA GLY A 116 -18.99 89.98 44.79
C GLY A 116 -17.85 91.05 44.85
N SER A 117 -17.96 92.36 45.20
CA SER A 117 -18.99 93.29 45.74
C SER A 117 -19.02 93.52 47.27
N SER A 118 -19.17 94.73 47.86
CA SER A 118 -19.20 96.15 47.34
C SER A 118 -19.18 97.25 48.48
N THR A 119 -18.92 98.52 48.09
CA THR A 119 -19.38 99.84 48.68
C THR A 119 -18.87 100.47 50.01
N ASN A 120 -18.50 101.77 49.92
CA ASN A 120 -18.74 102.97 50.78
C ASN A 120 -18.05 103.23 52.15
N GLY A 121 -17.64 104.50 52.36
CA GLY A 121 -17.30 105.15 53.66
C GLY A 121 -16.52 106.48 53.52
N ALA A 122 -16.88 107.54 54.27
CA ALA A 122 -16.23 108.89 54.36
C ALA A 122 -16.90 109.77 55.46
N PRO A 123 -16.36 110.94 55.93
CA PRO A 123 -15.02 111.54 55.81
C PRO A 123 -14.39 111.90 57.21
N GLU A 124 -13.66 113.03 57.33
CA GLU A 124 -12.98 113.67 58.50
C GLU A 124 -11.52 113.22 58.84
N ASP A 125 -10.57 114.09 59.22
CA ASP A 125 -10.27 115.50 58.83
C ASP A 125 -8.80 115.89 59.22
N GLU A 126 -8.24 116.97 58.63
CA GLU A 126 -7.01 117.72 59.02
C GLU A 126 -5.62 116.99 59.01
N PRO A 127 -4.44 117.68 59.02
CA PRO A 127 -3.45 117.42 57.95
C PRO A 127 -1.97 117.20 58.36
N GLN A 128 -1.29 116.28 57.65
CA GLN A 128 0.19 116.23 57.50
C GLN A 128 0.57 115.57 56.16
N ALA A 129 0.96 116.36 55.14
CA ALA A 129 1.06 115.84 53.75
C ALA A 129 2.33 116.21 52.94
N ASN A 130 3.34 116.90 53.49
CA ASN A 130 4.61 117.18 52.77
C ASN A 130 5.49 115.95 52.46
N LYS A 131 4.96 114.73 52.65
CA LYS A 131 5.56 113.44 52.23
C LYS A 131 4.73 112.69 51.18
N GLY A 132 3.54 113.19 50.80
CA GLY A 132 2.68 112.54 49.82
C GLY A 132 3.25 112.65 48.40
N ASP A 133 3.59 113.87 48.01
CA ASP A 133 4.01 114.24 46.65
C ASP A 133 5.20 113.40 46.13
N ASP A 134 6.19 113.12 46.98
CA ASP A 134 7.37 112.32 46.61
C ASP A 134 7.10 110.80 46.63
N LEU A 135 6.25 110.32 47.54
CA LEU A 135 5.77 108.94 47.50
C LEU A 135 4.97 108.66 46.22
N ASP A 136 4.17 109.62 45.74
CA ASP A 136 3.41 109.46 44.49
C ASP A 136 4.26 109.58 43.23
N LYS A 137 5.33 110.39 43.23
CA LYS A 137 6.38 110.33 42.19
C LYS A 137 7.02 108.94 42.17
N ILE A 138 7.39 108.39 43.32
CA ILE A 138 8.01 107.06 43.43
C ILE A 138 7.04 105.93 43.01
N ASN A 139 5.76 106.01 43.40
CA ASN A 139 4.70 105.11 42.93
C ASN A 139 4.64 105.11 41.39
N ARG A 140 4.55 106.30 40.79
CA ARG A 140 4.45 106.48 39.33
C ARG A 140 5.69 105.98 38.59
N LEU A 141 6.88 106.08 39.17
CA LEU A 141 8.10 105.49 38.63
C LEU A 141 8.02 103.95 38.59
N PHE A 142 7.53 103.32 39.66
CA PHE A 142 7.34 101.87 39.69
C PHE A 142 6.19 101.39 38.77
N GLU A 143 5.14 102.19 38.56
CA GLU A 143 4.13 101.91 37.52
C GLU A 143 4.74 101.94 36.11
N ILE A 144 5.56 102.95 35.79
CA ILE A 144 6.25 103.05 34.48
C ILE A 144 7.20 101.87 34.25
N LEU A 145 7.93 101.44 35.29
CA LEU A 145 8.79 100.25 35.26
C LEU A 145 7.99 98.95 35.02
N SER A 146 6.85 98.80 35.71
CA SER A 146 5.96 97.63 35.59
C SER A 146 5.25 97.58 34.23
N ALA A 147 4.87 98.73 33.67
CA ALA A 147 4.24 98.83 32.36
C ALA A 147 5.21 98.58 31.18
N ARG A 148 6.53 98.52 31.43
CA ARG A 148 7.59 98.36 30.43
C ARG A 148 8.43 97.08 30.58
N SER A 149 8.11 96.23 31.56
CA SER A 149 8.80 94.96 31.81
C SER A 149 7.82 93.88 32.27
N ASP A 150 8.15 92.60 32.07
CA ASP A 150 7.30 91.47 32.47
C ASP A 150 7.27 91.23 34.01
N ILE A 151 7.52 92.27 34.82
CA ILE A 151 7.70 92.19 36.28
C ILE A 151 7.00 93.37 36.98
N ASP A 152 6.09 93.07 37.90
CA ASP A 152 5.49 94.07 38.79
C ASP A 152 6.52 94.61 39.80
N HIS A 153 6.68 95.93 39.85
CA HIS A 153 7.56 96.66 40.76
C HIS A 153 6.75 97.35 41.89
N PRO A 154 7.36 97.67 43.04
CA PRO A 154 8.75 97.42 43.44
C PRO A 154 9.02 95.96 43.86
N VAL A 155 10.30 95.58 43.84
CA VAL A 155 10.81 94.22 44.10
C VAL A 155 11.94 94.31 45.15
N CYS A 156 12.05 93.34 46.08
CA CYS A 156 13.18 93.28 47.03
C CYS A 156 14.44 92.72 46.37
N VAL A 157 15.62 92.99 46.98
CA VAL A 157 16.94 92.56 46.49
C VAL A 157 16.94 91.07 46.17
N ASP A 158 16.58 90.21 47.12
CA ASP A 158 16.51 88.75 46.98
C ASP A 158 15.64 88.32 45.77
N CYS A 159 14.53 89.02 45.53
CA CYS A 159 13.62 88.75 44.42
C CYS A 159 14.12 89.30 43.07
N THR A 160 15.01 90.30 43.08
CA THR A 160 15.76 90.77 41.90
C THR A 160 16.95 89.88 41.58
N GLU A 161 17.67 89.36 42.58
CA GLU A 161 18.74 88.38 42.36
C GLU A 161 18.19 87.09 41.74
N LEU A 162 17.10 86.54 42.29
CA LEU A 162 16.39 85.40 41.71
C LEU A 162 15.81 85.70 40.30
N LEU A 163 15.50 86.96 40.00
CA LEU A 163 15.09 87.38 38.65
C LEU A 163 16.29 87.40 37.70
N VAL A 164 17.42 87.96 38.11
CA VAL A 164 18.67 88.01 37.32
C VAL A 164 19.18 86.61 37.06
N GLU A 165 19.19 85.71 38.04
CA GLU A 165 19.57 84.31 37.86
C GLU A 165 18.61 83.59 36.89
N GLY A 166 17.31 83.86 36.98
CA GLY A 166 16.30 83.34 36.04
C GLY A 166 16.46 83.89 34.61
N LEU A 167 16.84 85.15 34.46
CA LEU A 167 17.14 85.77 33.16
C LEU A 167 18.47 85.26 32.58
N GLN A 168 19.49 85.04 33.40
CA GLN A 168 20.75 84.41 32.98
C GLN A 168 20.51 82.98 32.50
N LYS A 169 19.74 82.17 33.23
CA LYS A 169 19.36 80.81 32.78
C LYS A 169 18.60 80.80 31.45
N LYS A 170 17.74 81.80 31.19
CA LYS A 170 17.09 81.99 29.89
C LYS A 170 18.09 82.39 28.79
N LEU A 171 19.01 83.32 29.09
CA LEU A 171 20.06 83.77 28.17
C LEU A 171 21.04 82.64 27.79
N ASP A 172 21.36 81.77 28.75
CA ASP A 172 22.20 80.59 28.56
C ASP A 172 21.49 79.54 27.70
N SER A 173 20.18 79.29 27.91
CA SER A 173 19.39 78.40 27.05
C SER A 173 19.33 78.93 25.62
N ALA A 174 18.92 80.19 25.45
CA ALA A 174 18.84 80.83 24.15
C ALA A 174 20.21 80.91 23.44
N SER A 175 21.31 81.05 24.18
CA SER A 175 22.66 80.99 23.62
C SER A 175 23.05 79.57 23.20
N LYS A 176 22.73 78.54 23.98
CA LYS A 176 22.96 77.13 23.61
C LYS A 176 22.13 76.71 22.40
N GLU A 177 20.87 77.16 22.33
CA GLU A 177 19.99 76.95 21.18
C GLU A 177 20.53 77.66 19.93
N ARG A 178 20.92 78.94 20.05
CA ARG A 178 21.61 79.69 18.99
C ARG A 178 22.86 78.95 18.51
N ASP A 179 23.71 78.49 19.43
CA ASP A 179 24.99 77.88 19.08
C ASP A 179 24.80 76.49 18.46
N ALA A 180 23.80 75.72 18.89
CA ALA A 180 23.37 74.50 18.22
C ALA A 180 22.83 74.78 16.80
N TYR A 181 22.01 75.82 16.61
CA TYR A 181 21.56 76.25 15.28
C TYR A 181 22.72 76.74 14.40
N VAL A 182 23.71 77.44 14.96
CA VAL A 182 24.93 77.86 14.25
C VAL A 182 25.80 76.66 13.88
N GLN A 183 25.91 75.64 14.74
CA GLN A 183 26.63 74.41 14.45
C GLN A 183 25.92 73.59 13.36
N TYR A 184 24.59 73.45 13.43
CA TYR A 184 23.79 72.81 12.38
C TYR A 184 23.84 73.57 11.06
N LEU A 185 23.80 74.92 11.07
CA LEU A 185 23.97 75.72 9.86
C LEU A 185 25.38 75.60 9.26
N LYS A 186 26.42 75.47 10.09
CA LYS A 186 27.78 75.18 9.61
C LYS A 186 27.85 73.80 8.97
N ASP A 187 27.31 72.78 9.61
CA ASP A 187 27.28 71.40 9.10
C ASP A 187 26.50 71.30 7.78
N VAL A 188 25.33 71.94 7.67
CA VAL A 188 24.54 72.04 6.43
C VAL A 188 25.25 72.88 5.35
N GLN A 189 26.17 73.78 5.72
CA GLN A 189 26.98 74.55 4.77
C GLN A 189 28.24 73.82 4.32
N SER A 190 28.89 73.02 5.18
CA SER A 190 30.02 72.16 4.80
C SER A 190 29.57 70.93 4.03
N ASN A 191 28.44 70.34 4.42
CA ASN A 191 27.82 69.18 3.78
C ASN A 191 26.84 69.62 2.66
N ARG A 192 26.95 70.87 2.18
CA ARG A 192 26.22 71.34 1.02
C ARG A 192 26.73 70.58 -0.21
N PRO A 193 25.90 69.74 -0.87
CA PRO A 193 26.36 68.95 -2.01
C PRO A 193 26.92 69.84 -3.11
N SER A 194 28.04 69.44 -3.69
CA SER A 194 28.60 70.12 -4.86
C SER A 194 27.65 69.98 -6.06
N GLU A 195 27.87 70.78 -7.11
CA GLU A 195 27.12 70.53 -8.35
C GLU A 195 27.42 69.17 -8.97
N GLU A 196 28.58 68.58 -8.67
CA GLU A 196 29.00 67.27 -9.17
C GLU A 196 28.25 66.16 -8.43
N ASP A 197 28.10 66.26 -7.10
CA ASP A 197 27.25 65.35 -6.31
C ASP A 197 25.79 65.40 -6.81
N VAL A 198 25.26 66.60 -7.05
CA VAL A 198 23.88 66.79 -7.54
C VAL A 198 23.70 66.26 -8.97
N LYS A 199 24.75 66.25 -9.80
CA LYS A 199 24.74 65.62 -11.12
C LYS A 199 24.80 64.09 -10.97
N ALA A 200 25.74 63.56 -10.19
CA ALA A 200 25.90 62.15 -9.92
C ALA A 200 24.63 61.50 -9.30
N TRP A 201 23.96 62.17 -8.35
CA TRP A 201 22.70 61.68 -7.78
C TRP A 201 21.55 61.69 -8.78
N LYS A 202 21.48 62.65 -9.71
CA LYS A 202 20.48 62.66 -10.79
C LYS A 202 20.75 61.55 -11.81
N GLU A 203 22.01 61.28 -12.13
CA GLU A 203 22.40 60.19 -13.02
C GLU A 203 22.15 58.82 -12.38
N ALA A 204 22.47 58.66 -11.10
CA ALA A 204 22.16 57.45 -10.32
C ALA A 204 20.64 57.23 -10.19
N LEU A 205 19.85 58.28 -9.94
CA LEU A 205 18.39 58.19 -9.90
C LEU A 205 17.80 57.83 -11.26
N LYS A 206 18.24 58.49 -12.34
CA LYS A 206 17.81 58.17 -13.71
C LYS A 206 18.20 56.75 -14.12
N LYS A 207 19.35 56.25 -13.66
CA LYS A 207 19.76 54.85 -13.84
C LYS A 207 18.81 53.92 -13.07
N ALA A 208 18.59 54.16 -11.78
CA ALA A 208 17.69 53.35 -10.95
C ALA A 208 16.24 53.32 -11.48
N GLU A 209 15.75 54.44 -12.03
CA GLU A 209 14.44 54.49 -12.71
C GLU A 209 14.41 53.62 -13.98
N LYS A 210 15.47 53.64 -14.80
CA LYS A 210 15.59 52.77 -15.98
C LYS A 210 15.69 51.30 -15.58
N ASP A 211 16.54 50.98 -14.60
CA ASP A 211 16.75 49.61 -14.13
C ASP A 211 15.46 49.05 -13.50
N LYS A 212 14.70 49.88 -12.75
CA LYS A 212 13.35 49.55 -12.27
C LYS A 212 12.36 49.32 -13.40
N ALA A 213 12.38 50.16 -14.44
CA ALA A 213 11.46 50.00 -15.58
C ALA A 213 11.70 48.67 -16.31
N ALA A 214 12.96 48.33 -16.59
CA ALA A 214 13.35 47.06 -17.18
C ALA A 214 12.95 45.86 -16.29
N ALA A 215 13.16 45.96 -14.97
CA ALA A 215 12.75 44.92 -14.03
C ALA A 215 11.22 44.70 -13.98
N MET A 216 10.41 45.75 -14.14
CA MET A 216 8.94 45.59 -14.23
C MET A 216 8.46 45.08 -15.59
N GLU A 217 9.23 45.27 -16.67
CA GLU A 217 8.92 44.70 -17.98
C GLU A 217 9.23 43.19 -18.00
N GLU A 218 10.38 42.79 -17.48
CA GLU A 218 10.77 41.39 -17.29
C GLU A 218 9.81 40.64 -16.35
N LEU A 219 9.44 41.25 -15.22
CA LEU A 219 8.49 40.66 -14.27
C LEU A 219 7.13 40.37 -14.92
N LYS A 220 6.60 41.30 -15.73
CA LYS A 220 5.35 41.07 -16.48
C LYS A 220 5.46 39.98 -17.54
N ARG A 221 6.63 39.82 -18.16
CA ARG A 221 6.88 38.72 -19.11
C ARG A 221 6.83 37.38 -18.38
N LEU A 222 7.49 37.29 -17.22
CA LEU A 222 7.51 36.09 -16.40
C LEU A 222 6.15 35.77 -15.78
N GLU A 223 5.35 36.77 -15.39
CA GLU A 223 3.95 36.59 -14.98
C GLU A 223 3.11 35.97 -16.09
N ALA A 224 3.18 36.51 -17.32
CA ALA A 224 2.44 35.97 -18.47
C ALA A 224 2.90 34.56 -18.90
N GLU A 225 4.21 34.31 -18.88
CA GLU A 225 4.80 32.99 -19.14
C GLU A 225 4.33 31.95 -18.10
N LYS A 226 4.35 32.32 -16.82
CA LYS A 226 3.86 31.50 -15.70
C LYS A 226 2.36 31.22 -15.81
N ASP A 227 1.54 32.18 -16.24
CA ASP A 227 0.10 31.95 -16.45
C ASP A 227 -0.16 31.00 -17.64
N THR A 228 0.61 31.08 -18.73
CA THR A 228 0.50 30.09 -19.83
C THR A 228 0.95 28.68 -19.44
N LEU A 229 1.96 28.56 -18.54
CA LEU A 229 2.42 27.27 -18.03
C LEU A 229 1.41 26.65 -17.05
N ASP A 230 0.74 27.44 -16.21
CA ASP A 230 -0.38 26.97 -15.39
C ASP A 230 -1.51 26.38 -16.25
N GLU A 231 -1.87 27.03 -17.36
CA GLU A 231 -2.90 26.51 -18.29
C GLU A 231 -2.48 25.19 -18.95
N GLU A 232 -1.20 25.03 -19.33
CA GLU A 232 -0.67 23.77 -19.88
C GLU A 232 -0.67 22.64 -18.83
N ILE A 233 -0.28 22.95 -17.58
CA ILE A 233 -0.33 21.98 -16.46
C ILE A 233 -1.76 21.49 -16.23
N TRP A 234 -2.75 22.39 -16.18
CA TRP A 234 -4.16 22.01 -16.00
C TRP A 234 -4.70 21.11 -17.12
N ALA A 235 -4.24 21.32 -18.37
CA ALA A 235 -4.61 20.46 -19.50
C ALA A 235 -4.00 19.05 -19.34
N LEU A 236 -2.71 18.96 -19.01
CA LEU A 236 -1.99 17.70 -18.81
C LEU A 236 -2.51 16.91 -17.59
N GLU A 237 -2.93 17.58 -16.52
CA GLU A 237 -3.52 16.93 -15.34
C GLU A 237 -4.85 16.24 -15.66
N GLU A 238 -5.74 16.86 -16.46
CA GLU A 238 -7.00 16.21 -16.85
C GLU A 238 -6.79 15.15 -17.95
N GLU A 239 -5.80 15.29 -18.85
CA GLU A 239 -5.41 14.20 -19.76
C GLU A 239 -4.88 12.98 -18.99
N SER A 240 -3.95 13.17 -18.05
CA SER A 240 -3.48 12.09 -17.16
C SER A 240 -4.64 11.43 -16.42
N ARG A 241 -5.56 12.25 -15.89
CA ARG A 241 -6.75 11.75 -15.20
C ARG A 241 -7.72 11.01 -16.13
N GLN A 242 -7.68 11.21 -17.44
CA GLN A 242 -8.46 10.42 -18.40
C GLN A 242 -7.77 9.08 -18.66
N LEU A 243 -6.45 9.10 -18.89
CA LEU A 243 -5.64 7.89 -19.05
C LEU A 243 -5.73 6.96 -17.82
N ASP A 244 -5.70 7.49 -16.60
CA ASP A 244 -5.88 6.71 -15.35
C ASP A 244 -7.21 5.91 -15.34
N LYS A 245 -8.30 6.52 -15.83
CA LYS A 245 -9.63 5.89 -15.91
C LYS A 245 -9.66 4.79 -16.98
N GLU A 246 -8.99 5.02 -18.11
CA GLU A 246 -8.90 4.06 -19.21
C GLU A 246 -8.02 2.86 -18.82
N GLU A 247 -6.89 3.09 -18.14
CA GLU A 247 -6.06 2.04 -17.57
C GLU A 247 -6.81 1.22 -16.50
N GLU A 248 -7.58 1.85 -15.60
CA GLU A 248 -8.37 1.11 -14.62
C GLU A 248 -9.41 0.19 -15.30
N ASN A 249 -10.10 0.70 -16.33
CA ASN A 249 -11.06 -0.09 -17.11
C ASN A 249 -10.37 -1.24 -17.87
N PHE A 250 -9.22 -0.98 -18.50
CA PHE A 250 -8.42 -2.02 -19.16
C PHE A 250 -7.99 -3.12 -18.19
N TRP A 251 -7.50 -2.78 -16.99
CA TRP A 251 -7.15 -3.79 -15.99
C TRP A 251 -8.35 -4.58 -15.49
N ARG A 252 -9.51 -3.92 -15.30
CA ARG A 252 -10.77 -4.60 -14.93
C ARG A 252 -11.19 -5.62 -16.00
N GLU A 253 -11.18 -5.24 -17.28
CA GLU A 253 -11.51 -6.15 -18.39
C GLU A 253 -10.50 -7.29 -18.52
N ARG A 254 -9.20 -6.98 -18.47
CA ARG A 254 -8.12 -7.98 -18.51
C ARG A 254 -8.23 -8.99 -17.36
N ASN A 255 -8.58 -8.53 -16.16
CA ASN A 255 -8.80 -9.39 -15.00
C ASN A 255 -10.02 -10.30 -15.21
N ALA A 256 -11.15 -9.76 -15.68
CA ALA A 256 -12.34 -10.54 -15.99
C ALA A 256 -12.11 -11.57 -17.12
N PHE A 257 -11.28 -11.25 -18.11
CA PHE A 257 -10.84 -12.20 -19.14
C PHE A 257 -9.91 -13.29 -18.57
N ALA A 258 -8.96 -12.91 -17.72
CA ALA A 258 -8.04 -13.85 -17.07
C ALA A 258 -8.78 -14.87 -16.18
N THR A 259 -9.81 -14.44 -15.43
CA THR A 259 -10.69 -15.35 -14.67
C THR A 259 -11.38 -16.35 -15.59
N LYS A 260 -12.08 -15.90 -16.63
CA LYS A 260 -12.76 -16.78 -17.61
C LYS A 260 -11.79 -17.77 -18.27
N MET A 261 -10.58 -17.33 -18.60
CA MET A 261 -9.54 -18.18 -19.17
C MET A 261 -9.07 -19.24 -18.18
N ALA A 262 -8.92 -18.89 -16.90
CA ALA A 262 -8.59 -19.85 -15.84
C ALA A 262 -9.72 -20.87 -15.60
N ASP A 263 -10.98 -20.44 -15.65
CA ASP A 263 -12.16 -21.32 -15.53
C ASP A 263 -12.18 -22.37 -16.65
N PHE A 264 -12.00 -21.94 -17.91
CA PHE A 264 -11.92 -22.86 -19.06
C PHE A 264 -10.70 -23.80 -19.00
N GLN A 265 -9.56 -23.34 -18.47
CA GLN A 265 -8.38 -24.19 -18.27
C GLN A 265 -8.64 -25.25 -17.19
N ALA A 266 -9.27 -24.87 -16.07
CA ALA A 266 -9.66 -25.79 -15.01
C ALA A 266 -10.70 -26.82 -15.48
N GLU A 267 -11.69 -26.42 -16.28
CA GLU A 267 -12.63 -27.36 -16.90
C GLU A 267 -11.91 -28.36 -17.80
N ARG A 268 -11.09 -27.87 -18.76
CA ARG A 268 -10.28 -28.69 -19.66
C ARG A 268 -9.43 -29.71 -18.89
N ASP A 269 -8.75 -29.27 -17.85
CA ASP A 269 -7.84 -30.11 -17.08
C ASP A 269 -8.60 -31.13 -16.22
N SER A 270 -9.79 -30.80 -15.73
CA SER A 270 -10.68 -31.77 -15.08
C SER A 270 -11.19 -32.86 -16.04
N ILE A 271 -11.47 -32.50 -17.30
CA ILE A 271 -11.90 -33.45 -18.34
C ILE A 271 -10.73 -34.34 -18.75
N ASN A 272 -9.54 -33.76 -18.96
CA ASN A 272 -8.31 -34.48 -19.28
C ASN A 272 -7.92 -35.45 -18.14
N ALA A 273 -8.05 -35.04 -16.87
CA ALA A 273 -7.80 -35.90 -15.72
C ALA A 273 -8.74 -37.12 -15.67
N LYS A 274 -10.04 -36.92 -15.95
CA LYS A 274 -11.03 -38.02 -16.08
C LYS A 274 -10.66 -38.95 -17.23
N TYR A 275 -10.45 -38.41 -18.43
CA TYR A 275 -10.07 -39.18 -19.62
C TYR A 275 -8.82 -40.05 -19.39
N ASN A 276 -7.79 -39.50 -18.72
CA ASN A 276 -6.59 -40.27 -18.39
C ASN A 276 -6.85 -41.38 -17.35
N ASN A 277 -7.77 -41.17 -16.41
CA ASN A 277 -8.19 -42.20 -15.45
C ASN A 277 -8.98 -43.32 -16.14
N ASP A 278 -9.97 -42.96 -16.94
CA ASP A 278 -10.83 -43.88 -17.70
C ASP A 278 -10.01 -44.69 -18.73
N SER A 279 -9.06 -44.04 -19.40
CA SER A 279 -8.12 -44.69 -20.34
C SER A 279 -7.23 -45.71 -19.63
N GLN A 280 -6.63 -45.36 -18.48
CA GLN A 280 -5.86 -46.31 -17.67
C GLN A 280 -6.72 -47.44 -17.09
N LEU A 281 -8.00 -47.18 -16.78
CA LEU A 281 -8.93 -48.21 -16.32
C LEU A 281 -9.29 -49.16 -17.45
N LEU A 282 -9.57 -48.64 -18.65
CA LEU A 282 -9.82 -49.43 -19.86
C LEU A 282 -8.60 -50.29 -20.23
N GLU A 283 -7.39 -49.73 -20.17
CA GLU A 283 -6.13 -50.48 -20.41
C GLU A 283 -5.95 -51.64 -19.42
N LYS A 284 -6.30 -51.44 -18.14
CA LYS A 284 -6.30 -52.50 -17.11
C LYS A 284 -7.38 -53.55 -17.40
N LEU A 285 -8.60 -53.14 -17.74
CA LEU A 285 -9.73 -54.03 -18.03
C LEU A 285 -9.53 -54.83 -19.33
N GLN A 286 -8.82 -54.29 -20.32
CA GLN A 286 -8.40 -55.00 -21.53
C GLN A 286 -7.30 -56.02 -21.26
N ARG A 287 -6.42 -55.78 -20.26
CA ARG A 287 -5.38 -56.72 -19.83
C ARG A 287 -5.91 -57.84 -18.92
N SER A 288 -6.91 -57.56 -18.07
CA SER A 288 -7.54 -58.58 -17.22
C SER A 288 -8.40 -59.53 -18.05
N ASN A 289 -7.95 -60.77 -18.19
CA ASN A 289 -8.72 -61.83 -18.83
C ASN A 289 -9.19 -62.82 -17.76
N VAL A 290 -10.49 -62.81 -17.48
CA VAL A 290 -11.17 -63.66 -16.49
C VAL A 290 -10.75 -65.14 -16.59
N TYR A 291 -10.52 -65.66 -17.81
CA TYR A 291 -10.07 -67.05 -17.99
C TYR A 291 -8.63 -67.30 -17.51
N ASN A 292 -7.70 -66.37 -17.76
CA ASN A 292 -6.32 -66.43 -17.24
C ASN A 292 -6.30 -66.22 -15.72
N ASP A 293 -7.14 -65.30 -15.21
CA ASP A 293 -7.21 -64.95 -13.79
C ASP A 293 -7.85 -66.10 -12.96
N THR A 294 -8.80 -66.84 -13.55
CA THR A 294 -9.45 -68.01 -12.93
C THR A 294 -8.57 -69.28 -13.00
N PHE A 295 -7.73 -69.41 -14.03
CA PHE A 295 -6.86 -70.55 -14.27
C PHE A 295 -5.41 -70.11 -14.57
N CYS A 296 -4.73 -69.60 -13.55
CA CYS A 296 -3.34 -69.17 -13.62
C CYS A 296 -2.40 -70.37 -13.82
N ILE A 297 -2.15 -70.76 -15.07
CA ILE A 297 -1.16 -71.78 -15.42
C ILE A 297 0.24 -71.14 -15.53
N SER A 298 1.15 -71.55 -14.64
CA SER A 298 2.51 -71.05 -14.50
C SER A 298 3.51 -72.22 -14.33
N HIS A 299 4.76 -71.93 -13.92
CA HIS A 299 5.74 -72.97 -13.59
C HIS A 299 6.54 -72.62 -12.33
N ASP A 300 6.79 -73.63 -11.48
CA ASP A 300 7.71 -73.54 -10.34
C ASP A 300 8.94 -74.41 -10.64
N GLY A 301 9.97 -73.78 -11.22
CA GLY A 301 11.15 -74.46 -11.73
C GLY A 301 10.81 -75.60 -12.69
N SER A 302 11.05 -76.84 -12.24
CA SER A 302 10.75 -78.06 -12.98
C SER A 302 9.25 -78.39 -13.08
N PHE A 303 8.44 -77.99 -12.11
CA PHE A 303 6.99 -78.25 -12.10
C PHE A 303 6.24 -77.27 -13.01
N ALA A 304 5.04 -77.67 -13.46
CA ALA A 304 4.00 -76.73 -13.84
C ALA A 304 3.06 -76.50 -12.66
N THR A 305 2.48 -75.30 -12.59
CA THR A 305 1.51 -74.94 -11.54
C THR A 305 0.19 -74.49 -12.18
N ILE A 306 -0.93 -74.78 -11.50
CA ILE A 306 -2.26 -74.26 -11.84
C ILE A 306 -2.89 -73.71 -10.56
N ASN A 307 -3.23 -72.41 -10.56
CA ASN A 307 -3.70 -71.67 -9.38
C ASN A 307 -2.76 -71.84 -8.15
N GLY A 308 -1.45 -71.92 -8.41
CA GLY A 308 -0.41 -72.14 -7.41
C GLY A 308 -0.13 -73.62 -7.05
N LEU A 309 -1.06 -74.54 -7.34
CA LEU A 309 -0.91 -75.98 -7.07
C LEU A 309 0.05 -76.63 -8.06
N ARG A 310 1.04 -77.40 -7.57
CA ARG A 310 2.07 -78.06 -8.39
C ARG A 310 1.54 -79.37 -8.98
N LEU A 311 1.63 -79.51 -10.29
CA LEU A 311 1.28 -80.74 -11.01
C LEU A 311 2.54 -81.54 -11.37
N GLY A 312 2.86 -82.53 -10.54
CA GLY A 312 4.02 -83.40 -10.68
C GLY A 312 4.58 -83.79 -9.32
N ARG A 313 5.67 -84.57 -9.32
CA ARG A 313 6.40 -85.05 -8.14
C ARG A 313 7.83 -85.36 -8.56
N LEU A 314 8.84 -84.96 -7.77
CA LEU A 314 10.25 -85.23 -8.06
C LEU A 314 10.89 -85.93 -6.88
N SER A 315 11.87 -86.81 -7.12
CA SER A 315 12.58 -87.55 -6.07
C SER A 315 13.28 -86.62 -5.04
N ASN A 316 13.68 -85.42 -5.46
CA ASN A 316 14.32 -84.39 -4.63
C ASN A 316 13.31 -83.38 -4.02
N LYS A 317 12.05 -83.38 -4.50
CA LYS A 317 10.97 -82.49 -4.04
C LYS A 317 9.64 -83.24 -4.14
N PRO A 318 9.28 -84.05 -3.13
CA PRO A 318 7.96 -84.68 -3.09
C PRO A 318 6.87 -83.60 -3.01
N VAL A 319 5.75 -83.87 -3.69
CA VAL A 319 4.53 -83.08 -3.66
C VAL A 319 3.43 -84.00 -3.14
N ASP A 320 2.58 -83.49 -2.26
CA ASP A 320 1.56 -84.29 -1.60
C ASP A 320 0.40 -84.62 -2.54
N TRP A 321 -0.11 -85.85 -2.44
CA TRP A 321 -1.18 -86.34 -3.31
C TRP A 321 -2.46 -85.48 -3.30
N PRO A 322 -2.92 -84.90 -2.17
CA PRO A 322 -4.02 -83.93 -2.18
C PRO A 322 -3.77 -82.69 -3.06
N GLU A 323 -2.53 -82.18 -3.14
CA GLU A 323 -2.17 -81.05 -4.00
C GLU A 323 -2.22 -81.46 -5.49
N VAL A 324 -1.62 -82.60 -5.81
CA VAL A 324 -1.66 -83.21 -7.16
C VAL A 324 -3.09 -83.47 -7.62
N ASN A 325 -3.93 -84.05 -6.75
CA ASN A 325 -5.33 -84.35 -7.04
C ASN A 325 -6.15 -83.06 -7.23
N ALA A 326 -5.90 -82.03 -6.43
CA ALA A 326 -6.53 -80.72 -6.59
C ALA A 326 -6.08 -80.02 -7.90
N ALA A 327 -4.81 -80.15 -8.28
CA ALA A 327 -4.29 -79.63 -9.55
C ALA A 327 -4.91 -80.33 -10.77
N TRP A 328 -5.04 -81.67 -10.74
CA TRP A 328 -5.79 -82.42 -11.76
C TRP A 328 -7.27 -82.04 -11.80
N GLY A 329 -7.88 -81.76 -10.65
CA GLY A 329 -9.25 -81.25 -10.57
C GLY A 329 -9.44 -79.89 -11.26
N HIS A 330 -8.52 -78.95 -11.03
CA HIS A 330 -8.51 -77.66 -11.74
C HIS A 330 -8.24 -77.82 -13.23
N ALA A 331 -7.35 -78.73 -13.63
CA ALA A 331 -7.07 -79.03 -15.04
C ALA A 331 -8.30 -79.61 -15.76
N LEU A 332 -9.09 -80.47 -15.10
CA LEU A 332 -10.34 -80.99 -15.67
C LEU A 332 -11.42 -79.91 -15.73
N LEU A 333 -11.57 -79.09 -14.69
CA LEU A 333 -12.52 -77.97 -14.69
C LEU A 333 -12.21 -76.96 -15.82
N LEU A 334 -10.94 -76.60 -16.00
CA LEU A 334 -10.48 -75.79 -17.14
C LEU A 334 -10.92 -76.43 -18.45
N LEU A 335 -10.67 -77.74 -18.64
CA LEU A 335 -10.95 -78.41 -19.89
C LEU A 335 -12.46 -78.47 -20.22
N VAL A 336 -13.32 -78.57 -19.20
CA VAL A 336 -14.77 -78.42 -19.35
C VAL A 336 -15.13 -76.98 -19.72
N THR A 337 -14.68 -75.97 -18.97
CA THR A 337 -15.03 -74.56 -19.25
C THR A 337 -14.57 -74.10 -20.64
N VAL A 338 -13.44 -74.60 -21.15
CA VAL A 338 -12.94 -74.31 -22.51
C VAL A 338 -13.80 -75.04 -23.55
N ALA A 339 -14.19 -76.30 -23.31
CA ALA A 339 -15.07 -77.05 -24.22
C ALA A 339 -16.47 -76.42 -24.32
N ASP A 340 -17.11 -76.10 -23.19
CA ASP A 340 -18.40 -75.41 -23.14
C ASP A 340 -18.32 -74.04 -23.85
N LYS A 341 -17.24 -73.28 -23.63
CA LYS A 341 -17.01 -71.99 -24.27
C LYS A 341 -16.81 -72.07 -25.79
N LEU A 342 -16.24 -73.18 -26.29
CA LEU A 342 -16.09 -73.47 -27.71
C LEU A 342 -17.29 -74.24 -28.32
N GLY A 343 -18.32 -74.56 -27.51
CA GLY A 343 -19.49 -75.34 -27.93
C GLY A 343 -19.20 -76.82 -28.21
N TYR A 344 -18.04 -77.34 -27.79
CA TYR A 344 -17.59 -78.69 -28.11
C TYR A 344 -18.14 -79.72 -27.12
N ARG A 345 -18.50 -80.90 -27.63
CA ARG A 345 -18.83 -82.08 -26.81
C ARG A 345 -17.91 -83.25 -27.15
N PHE A 346 -17.26 -83.78 -26.11
CA PHE A 346 -16.33 -84.89 -26.20
C PHE A 346 -17.00 -86.19 -26.68
N GLN A 347 -16.24 -87.01 -27.40
CA GLN A 347 -16.72 -88.24 -28.01
C GLN A 347 -16.19 -89.46 -27.25
N GLY A 348 -17.09 -90.28 -26.72
CA GLY A 348 -16.76 -91.48 -25.94
C GLY A 348 -16.26 -91.22 -24.52
N TYR A 349 -16.18 -89.96 -24.09
CA TYR A 349 -15.78 -89.55 -22.74
C TYR A 349 -16.66 -88.39 -22.25
N GLU A 350 -16.94 -88.37 -20.94
CA GLU A 350 -17.72 -87.33 -20.25
C GLU A 350 -16.92 -86.89 -19.01
N PRO A 351 -16.33 -85.68 -19.02
CA PRO A 351 -15.58 -85.15 -17.88
C PRO A 351 -16.51 -84.67 -16.76
N VAL A 352 -16.19 -85.02 -15.51
CA VAL A 352 -16.98 -84.68 -14.31
C VAL A 352 -16.05 -84.05 -13.26
N PRO A 353 -15.91 -82.71 -13.25
CA PRO A 353 -15.06 -82.00 -12.29
C PRO A 353 -15.70 -82.00 -10.89
N LEU A 354 -15.00 -82.60 -9.92
CA LEU A 354 -15.44 -82.76 -8.52
C LEU A 354 -14.29 -82.39 -7.57
N GLY A 355 -13.65 -81.24 -7.85
CA GLY A 355 -12.45 -80.78 -7.15
C GLY A 355 -11.34 -81.83 -7.15
N SER A 356 -10.75 -82.09 -5.99
CA SER A 356 -9.73 -83.13 -5.77
C SER A 356 -10.24 -84.58 -5.93
N THR A 357 -11.53 -84.80 -6.23
CA THR A 357 -12.11 -86.13 -6.48
C THR A 357 -12.68 -86.28 -7.90
N SER A 358 -12.16 -85.48 -8.85
CA SER A 358 -12.61 -85.42 -10.25
C SER A 358 -12.53 -86.76 -11.00
N LYS A 359 -13.44 -86.95 -11.96
CA LYS A 359 -13.64 -88.23 -12.67
C LYS A 359 -13.88 -88.00 -14.16
N ILE A 360 -13.57 -89.00 -14.99
CA ILE A 360 -14.00 -89.08 -16.39
C ILE A 360 -14.84 -90.35 -16.55
N ILE A 361 -16.03 -90.24 -17.11
CA ILE A 361 -16.84 -91.40 -17.51
C ILE A 361 -16.49 -91.73 -18.96
N ARG A 362 -15.84 -92.87 -19.18
CA ARG A 362 -15.60 -93.42 -20.52
C ARG A 362 -16.77 -94.30 -20.93
N TYR A 363 -17.23 -94.13 -22.16
CA TYR A 363 -18.27 -94.93 -22.79
C TYR A 363 -17.64 -95.95 -23.74
N GLU A 364 -17.55 -97.20 -23.31
CA GLU A 364 -17.06 -98.26 -24.20
C GLU A 364 -18.16 -98.68 -25.18
N LEU A 365 -17.90 -98.44 -26.46
CA LEU A 365 -18.63 -99.04 -27.59
C LEU A 365 -18.41 -100.56 -27.58
N PRO A 366 -19.46 -101.40 -27.70
CA PRO A 366 -19.31 -102.85 -27.72
C PRO A 366 -18.46 -103.34 -28.91
N ASN A 367 -17.22 -103.76 -28.65
CA ASN A 367 -16.35 -104.32 -29.67
C ASN A 367 -16.87 -105.72 -30.10
N PRO A 368 -17.24 -105.94 -31.38
CA PRO A 368 -17.82 -107.20 -31.84
C PRO A 368 -16.89 -108.42 -31.68
N ALA A 369 -15.57 -108.20 -31.55
CA ALA A 369 -14.59 -109.28 -31.35
C ALA A 369 -14.65 -109.96 -29.95
N SER A 370 -15.35 -109.37 -28.97
CA SER A 370 -15.44 -109.93 -27.60
C SER A 370 -16.53 -110.97 -27.40
N SER A 371 -17.42 -111.21 -28.37
CA SER A 371 -18.56 -112.12 -28.25
C SER A 371 -18.17 -113.61 -28.39
N ARG A 372 -17.30 -114.11 -27.51
CA ARG A 372 -16.91 -115.54 -27.45
C ARG A 372 -17.89 -116.43 -26.65
N LEU A 373 -19.19 -116.18 -26.78
CA LEU A 373 -20.26 -117.18 -26.65
C LEU A 373 -21.54 -116.62 -27.29
N GLY A 374 -22.39 -117.49 -27.84
CA GLY A 374 -23.54 -117.06 -28.66
C GLY A 374 -24.65 -116.40 -27.85
N GLY A 375 -25.07 -115.19 -28.24
CA GLY A 375 -26.19 -114.45 -27.64
C GLY A 375 -26.61 -113.27 -28.50
N ARG A 376 -27.91 -113.19 -28.83
CA ARG A 376 -28.55 -112.23 -29.76
C ARG A 376 -28.02 -110.80 -29.67
N ALA A 377 -27.75 -110.19 -30.84
CA ALA A 377 -27.51 -108.75 -30.95
C ALA A 377 -28.81 -107.97 -30.68
N MET A 378 -28.81 -107.23 -29.57
CA MET A 378 -29.82 -106.24 -29.20
C MET A 378 -29.11 -105.13 -28.42
N HIS A 379 -29.58 -103.89 -28.48
CA HIS A 379 -28.86 -102.72 -27.95
C HIS A 379 -28.63 -102.79 -26.43
N ALA A 380 -27.50 -103.33 -26.01
CA ALA A 380 -26.97 -103.12 -24.67
C ALA A 380 -26.51 -101.65 -24.53
N PRO A 381 -26.82 -100.96 -23.42
CA PRO A 381 -26.29 -99.62 -23.19
C PRO A 381 -24.76 -99.67 -23.13
N PRO A 382 -24.05 -98.63 -23.62
CA PRO A 382 -22.58 -98.59 -23.62
C PRO A 382 -22.05 -98.74 -22.19
N LYS A 383 -21.01 -99.56 -22.02
CA LYS A 383 -20.44 -99.81 -20.69
C LYS A 383 -19.78 -98.53 -20.18
N LYS A 384 -20.33 -97.98 -19.09
CA LYS A 384 -19.77 -96.80 -18.41
C LYS A 384 -18.59 -97.25 -17.54
N GLN A 385 -17.37 -96.92 -17.96
CA GLN A 385 -16.17 -97.10 -17.16
C GLN A 385 -15.87 -95.76 -16.45
N VAL A 386 -16.02 -95.71 -15.13
CA VAL A 386 -15.62 -94.55 -14.33
C VAL A 386 -14.11 -94.58 -14.14
N LEU A 387 -13.43 -93.52 -14.58
CA LEU A 387 -12.01 -93.30 -14.43
C LEU A 387 -11.78 -92.24 -13.36
N GLU A 388 -11.04 -92.59 -12.31
CA GLU A 388 -10.82 -91.76 -11.13
C GLU A 388 -9.53 -90.95 -11.33
N LEU A 389 -9.64 -89.62 -11.40
CA LEU A 389 -8.53 -88.69 -11.71
C LEU A 389 -7.88 -88.16 -10.42
N TYR A 390 -7.80 -89.04 -9.42
CA TYR A 390 -7.14 -88.83 -8.15
C TYR A 390 -6.49 -90.13 -7.67
N SER A 391 -5.48 -90.01 -6.82
CA SER A 391 -4.82 -91.13 -6.15
C SER A 391 -4.69 -90.81 -4.66
N SER A 392 -5.02 -91.77 -3.79
CA SER A 392 -4.93 -91.59 -2.34
C SER A 392 -3.49 -91.63 -1.81
N GLY A 393 -2.50 -91.98 -2.64
CA GLY A 393 -1.08 -92.02 -2.28
C GLY A 393 -0.64 -93.16 -1.35
N ASP A 394 -1.57 -93.75 -0.61
CA ASP A 394 -1.33 -94.84 0.32
C ASP A 394 -0.92 -96.14 -0.41
N MET A 395 0.18 -96.75 0.03
CA MET A 395 0.70 -98.02 -0.51
C MET A 395 0.77 -99.08 0.59
N PRO A 396 -0.22 -99.98 0.69
CA PRO A 396 0.00 -101.25 1.35
C PRO A 396 1.09 -102.04 0.58
N LEU A 397 2.25 -102.21 1.23
CA LEU A 397 3.33 -103.13 0.83
C LEU A 397 4.02 -102.84 -0.52
N GLY A 398 4.07 -101.58 -0.97
CA GLY A 398 4.95 -101.15 -2.08
C GLY A 398 4.55 -101.62 -3.49
N LEU A 399 3.33 -102.14 -3.66
CA LEU A 399 2.86 -102.71 -4.93
C LEU A 399 2.16 -101.66 -5.82
N THR A 400 2.83 -101.25 -6.89
CA THR A 400 2.41 -100.18 -7.82
C THR A 400 1.12 -100.45 -8.62
N PHE A 401 0.50 -101.63 -8.48
CA PHE A 401 -0.72 -102.02 -9.21
C PHE A 401 -1.92 -101.08 -9.01
N MET A 402 -1.97 -100.31 -7.92
CA MET A 402 -3.06 -99.37 -7.64
C MET A 402 -3.12 -98.18 -8.61
N HIS A 403 -1.99 -97.65 -9.09
CA HIS A 403 -1.99 -96.47 -9.98
C HIS A 403 -2.60 -96.74 -11.36
N ARG A 404 -2.74 -98.01 -11.77
CA ARG A 404 -3.30 -98.39 -13.09
C ARG A 404 -4.67 -97.78 -13.41
N LYS A 405 -5.51 -97.51 -12.40
CA LYS A 405 -6.78 -96.77 -12.57
C LYS A 405 -6.53 -95.30 -12.95
N PHE A 406 -5.68 -94.63 -12.18
CA PHE A 406 -5.31 -93.22 -12.33
C PHE A 406 -4.53 -93.01 -13.64
N ASP A 407 -3.62 -93.93 -14.01
CA ASP A 407 -2.99 -93.98 -15.34
C ASP A 407 -4.03 -94.00 -16.47
N THR A 408 -5.05 -94.84 -16.35
CA THR A 408 -6.13 -94.92 -17.35
C THR A 408 -6.95 -93.63 -17.38
N ALA A 409 -7.13 -92.95 -16.24
CA ALA A 409 -7.79 -91.65 -16.15
C ALA A 409 -6.95 -90.51 -16.78
N MET A 410 -5.63 -90.48 -16.56
CA MET A 410 -4.72 -89.51 -17.19
C MET A 410 -4.60 -89.73 -18.71
N VAL A 411 -4.62 -90.98 -19.18
CA VAL A 411 -4.73 -91.28 -20.62
C VAL A 411 -6.08 -90.82 -21.19
N GLY A 412 -7.17 -91.00 -20.44
CA GLY A 412 -8.47 -90.43 -20.79
C GLY A 412 -8.44 -88.89 -20.86
N PHE A 413 -7.74 -88.23 -19.94
CA PHE A 413 -7.53 -86.78 -19.95
C PHE A 413 -6.74 -86.32 -21.19
N LEU A 414 -5.64 -87.00 -21.52
CA LEU A 414 -4.87 -86.70 -22.74
C LEU A 414 -5.74 -86.84 -24.00
N GLU A 415 -6.62 -87.84 -24.07
CA GLU A 415 -7.56 -88.00 -25.18
C GLU A 415 -8.60 -86.87 -25.23
N LEU A 416 -9.12 -86.37 -24.10
CA LEU A 416 -9.96 -85.16 -24.07
C LEU A 416 -9.20 -83.93 -24.62
N VAL A 417 -7.96 -83.70 -24.17
CA VAL A 417 -7.11 -82.59 -24.65
C VAL A 417 -6.83 -82.72 -26.14
N ARG A 418 -6.57 -83.94 -26.64
CA ARG A 418 -6.34 -84.23 -28.06
C ARG A 418 -7.60 -83.98 -28.89
N GLN A 419 -8.78 -84.41 -28.43
CA GLN A 419 -10.06 -84.15 -29.10
C GLN A 419 -10.33 -82.65 -29.24
N LEU A 420 -10.16 -81.89 -28.15
CA LEU A 420 -10.36 -80.45 -28.16
C LEU A 420 -9.31 -79.72 -29.01
N GLY A 421 -8.06 -80.18 -29.01
CA GLY A 421 -6.99 -79.66 -29.87
C GLY A 421 -7.24 -79.88 -31.36
N VAL A 422 -7.73 -81.05 -31.76
CA VAL A 422 -8.14 -81.31 -33.17
C VAL A 422 -9.31 -80.43 -33.57
N PHE A 423 -10.29 -80.23 -32.68
CA PHE A 423 -11.42 -79.32 -32.94
C PHE A 423 -10.97 -77.86 -33.10
N VAL A 424 -10.08 -77.38 -32.23
CA VAL A 424 -9.47 -76.04 -32.34
C VAL A 424 -8.71 -75.89 -33.66
N GLN A 425 -7.89 -76.88 -34.04
CA GLN A 425 -7.17 -76.86 -35.31
C GLN A 425 -8.15 -76.74 -36.50
N GLN A 426 -9.20 -77.57 -36.55
CA GLN A 426 -10.24 -77.51 -37.59
C GLN A 426 -10.99 -76.18 -37.63
N GLN A 427 -11.28 -75.56 -36.48
CA GLN A 427 -11.86 -74.21 -36.43
C GLN A 427 -10.90 -73.17 -37.04
N THR A 428 -9.60 -73.19 -36.69
CA THR A 428 -8.64 -72.17 -37.18
C THR A 428 -8.14 -72.42 -38.61
N GLU A 429 -8.23 -73.65 -39.13
CA GLU A 429 -7.98 -73.96 -40.56
C GLU A 429 -8.85 -73.09 -41.48
N SER A 430 -10.10 -72.82 -41.10
CA SER A 430 -11.00 -71.90 -41.82
C SER A 430 -10.54 -70.43 -41.82
N THR A 431 -9.64 -70.06 -40.91
CA THR A 431 -9.11 -68.70 -40.72
C THR A 431 -7.70 -68.53 -41.34
N GLY A 432 -7.18 -69.56 -42.02
CA GLY A 432 -5.94 -69.49 -42.79
C GLY A 432 -4.63 -69.70 -42.02
N VAL A 433 -4.67 -69.82 -40.68
CA VAL A 433 -3.49 -70.14 -39.85
C VAL A 433 -3.87 -71.26 -38.85
N PRO A 434 -3.56 -72.53 -39.12
CA PRO A 434 -3.97 -73.64 -38.26
C PRO A 434 -3.23 -73.61 -36.90
N LEU A 435 -3.98 -73.43 -35.81
CA LEU A 435 -3.44 -73.44 -34.44
C LEU A 435 -3.37 -74.87 -33.90
N THR A 436 -2.29 -75.56 -34.26
CA THR A 436 -1.95 -76.92 -33.77
C THR A 436 -1.43 -76.89 -32.32
N LEU A 437 -1.74 -77.93 -31.53
CA LEU A 437 -1.20 -78.10 -30.18
C LEU A 437 0.34 -78.09 -30.15
N PRO A 438 1.00 -77.40 -29.20
CA PRO A 438 2.47 -77.33 -29.12
C PRO A 438 3.18 -78.68 -28.94
N TYR A 439 2.49 -79.68 -28.38
CA TYR A 439 3.02 -81.03 -28.20
C TYR A 439 2.02 -82.07 -28.71
N LYS A 440 2.51 -83.00 -29.53
CA LYS A 440 1.71 -84.09 -30.07
C LYS A 440 1.30 -85.06 -28.95
N ILE A 441 0.03 -85.48 -28.94
CA ILE A 441 -0.51 -86.44 -27.98
C ILE A 441 -0.82 -87.75 -28.72
N GLU A 442 -0.18 -88.84 -28.29
CA GLU A 442 -0.34 -90.17 -28.86
C GLU A 442 -0.60 -91.18 -27.73
N GLY A 443 -1.89 -91.45 -27.46
CA GLY A 443 -2.31 -92.42 -26.45
C GLY A 443 -1.84 -92.04 -25.03
N ASP A 444 -0.80 -92.74 -24.54
CA ASP A 444 -0.20 -92.53 -23.23
C ASP A 444 1.07 -91.68 -23.22
N LYS A 445 1.41 -91.04 -24.34
CA LYS A 445 2.55 -90.14 -24.49
C LYS A 445 2.15 -88.74 -24.94
N ILE A 446 2.89 -87.76 -24.45
CA ILE A 446 2.84 -86.36 -24.86
C ILE A 446 4.28 -85.90 -25.20
N GLY A 447 4.50 -85.60 -26.48
CA GLY A 447 5.86 -85.65 -27.05
C GLY A 447 6.51 -87.02 -26.77
N ASP A 448 7.79 -87.01 -26.41
CA ASP A 448 8.55 -88.25 -26.15
C ASP A 448 8.26 -88.89 -24.78
N THR A 449 7.42 -88.29 -23.94
CA THR A 449 7.32 -88.61 -22.50
C THR A 449 5.94 -89.18 -22.14
N SER A 450 5.89 -90.23 -21.31
CA SER A 450 4.62 -90.85 -20.91
C SER A 450 3.98 -90.19 -19.70
N ILE A 451 2.65 -90.17 -19.66
CA ILE A 451 1.85 -89.65 -18.53
C ILE A 451 1.56 -90.68 -17.44
N LYS A 452 1.96 -91.95 -17.62
CA LYS A 452 1.73 -93.02 -16.63
C LYS A 452 2.77 -92.98 -15.51
N LEU A 453 2.41 -93.37 -14.29
CA LEU A 453 3.36 -93.56 -13.19
C LEU A 453 4.10 -94.89 -13.33
N GLY A 454 5.18 -94.87 -14.12
CA GLY A 454 6.15 -95.96 -14.19
C GLY A 454 6.95 -96.10 -12.88
N ILE A 455 7.52 -97.29 -12.67
CA ILE A 455 8.41 -97.55 -11.52
C ILE A 455 9.63 -96.62 -11.60
N ALA A 456 9.78 -95.75 -10.60
CA ALA A 456 10.89 -94.80 -10.45
C ALA A 456 11.07 -93.81 -11.63
N GLN A 457 9.98 -93.31 -12.22
CA GLN A 457 10.01 -92.32 -13.31
C GLN A 457 9.28 -90.99 -12.99
N ASP A 458 9.22 -90.61 -11.70
CA ASP A 458 8.65 -89.36 -11.17
C ASP A 458 9.07 -88.10 -11.98
N ASP A 459 10.34 -87.99 -12.36
CA ASP A 459 10.87 -86.88 -13.18
C ASP A 459 10.29 -86.84 -14.61
N GLY A 460 10.11 -88.01 -15.23
CA GLY A 460 9.48 -88.14 -16.54
C GLY A 460 7.98 -87.83 -16.47
N TRP A 461 7.30 -88.35 -15.45
CA TRP A 461 5.89 -88.07 -15.19
C TRP A 461 5.64 -86.57 -14.96
N THR A 462 6.50 -85.89 -14.19
CA THR A 462 6.45 -84.43 -13.98
C THR A 462 6.65 -83.66 -15.28
N LYS A 463 7.58 -84.10 -16.14
CA LYS A 463 7.77 -83.51 -17.47
C LYS A 463 6.49 -83.68 -18.32
N ALA A 464 5.88 -84.86 -18.34
CA ALA A 464 4.62 -85.09 -19.06
C ALA A 464 3.48 -84.20 -18.52
N CYS A 465 3.31 -84.09 -17.20
CA CYS A 465 2.34 -83.18 -16.57
C CYS A 465 2.56 -81.71 -16.98
N LYS A 466 3.82 -81.27 -17.05
CA LYS A 466 4.18 -79.92 -17.51
C LYS A 466 3.82 -79.68 -18.97
N LEU A 467 4.10 -80.63 -19.86
CA LEU A 467 3.67 -80.57 -21.27
C LEU A 467 2.13 -80.54 -21.40
N THR A 468 1.42 -81.30 -20.56
CA THR A 468 -0.05 -81.36 -20.53
C THR A 468 -0.66 -80.01 -20.13
N LEU A 469 -0.16 -79.39 -19.05
CA LEU A 469 -0.61 -78.03 -18.66
C LEU A 469 -0.21 -76.96 -19.69
N THR A 470 0.90 -77.10 -20.41
CA THR A 470 1.23 -76.20 -21.53
C THR A 470 0.22 -76.31 -22.67
N CYS A 471 -0.23 -77.52 -23.03
CA CYS A 471 -1.31 -77.70 -24.01
C CYS A 471 -2.64 -77.12 -23.49
N CYS A 472 -2.97 -77.29 -22.21
CA CYS A 472 -4.14 -76.67 -21.59
C CYS A 472 -4.07 -75.13 -21.65
N LYS A 473 -2.91 -74.53 -21.39
CA LYS A 473 -2.69 -73.08 -21.49
C LYS A 473 -2.84 -72.56 -22.92
N PHE A 474 -2.40 -73.32 -23.92
CA PHE A 474 -2.60 -73.00 -25.34
C PHE A 474 -4.10 -72.98 -25.71
N LEU A 475 -4.87 -74.00 -25.28
CA LEU A 475 -6.31 -74.07 -25.51
C LEU A 475 -7.07 -72.94 -24.79
N LEU A 476 -6.66 -72.59 -23.57
CA LEU A 476 -7.20 -71.45 -22.81
C LEU A 476 -6.95 -70.11 -23.53
N ALA A 477 -5.74 -69.91 -24.07
CA ALA A 477 -5.40 -68.72 -24.85
C ALA A 477 -6.20 -68.63 -26.16
N HIS A 478 -6.46 -69.76 -26.83
CA HIS A 478 -7.35 -69.79 -28.00
C HIS A 478 -8.78 -69.36 -27.65
N ALA A 479 -9.41 -69.96 -26.63
CA ALA A 479 -10.78 -69.61 -26.22
C ALA A 479 -10.90 -68.16 -25.69
N SER A 480 -9.83 -67.62 -25.10
CA SER A 480 -9.71 -66.19 -24.80
C SER A 480 -9.76 -65.35 -26.07
N ASN A 481 -8.90 -65.64 -27.06
CA ASN A 481 -8.82 -64.87 -28.31
C ASN A 481 -10.12 -64.95 -29.13
N VAL A 482 -10.81 -66.09 -29.16
CA VAL A 482 -12.16 -66.23 -29.73
C VAL A 482 -13.16 -65.28 -29.04
N THR A 483 -13.04 -65.09 -27.73
CA THR A 483 -13.90 -64.15 -26.98
C THR A 483 -13.60 -62.68 -27.32
N SER A 484 -12.33 -62.33 -27.53
CA SER A 484 -11.94 -60.99 -27.97
C SER A 484 -12.41 -60.69 -29.40
N ASN A 485 -12.22 -61.63 -30.34
CA ASN A 485 -12.65 -61.46 -31.72
C ASN A 485 -14.17 -61.38 -31.84
N ALA A 486 -14.92 -62.18 -31.08
CA ALA A 486 -16.38 -62.12 -31.03
C ALA A 486 -16.93 -60.80 -30.44
N ARG A 487 -16.14 -60.08 -29.63
CA ARG A 487 -16.48 -58.74 -29.11
C ARG A 487 -16.13 -57.59 -30.04
N ASN A 488 -15.17 -57.80 -30.96
CA ASN A 488 -14.74 -56.81 -31.94
C ASN A 488 -15.48 -56.93 -33.28
N GLY A 489 -16.35 -57.93 -33.43
CA GLY A 489 -17.15 -58.20 -34.64
C GLY A 489 -18.62 -57.81 -34.54
N THR A 490 -19.00 -57.02 -33.54
CA THR A 490 -20.36 -56.52 -33.27
C THR A 490 -20.33 -55.05 -32.89
#